data_AF-A0A7C3UBD9-F1
#
_entry.id   AF-A0A7C3UBD9-F1
#
_cell.length_a   1.000
_cell.length_b   1.000
_cell.length_c   1.000
_cell.angle_alpha   90.00
_cell.angle_beta   90.00
_cell.angle_gamma   90.00
#
_symmetry.space_group_name_H-M   'P 1'
#
loop_
_entity.id
_entity.type
_entity.pdbx_description
1 polymer ?
#
loop_
_entity_poly.entity_id
_entity_poly.type
_entity_poly.pdbx_seq_one_letter_code
_entity_poly.pdbx_strand_id
1 'polypeptide(L)'
;MQAVVDTGLATAPAVRPAPERGAAVKTRKRAVMTKAERQRLIETLIQQREIGTQRELVNALRSLGCEVTQATVSRDVRELDLQKVRDQLGRPRYVPSLRERPRDPEQAARHVMRDFVRSVQVAQHLVVVRCEIGTANTVARQIDNLNHSDVIGTLAGDDTFIVILADHARAQRMRAYLERLREA
;
A
#
# COMPACT_ATOMS: atom_id res chain seq x y z
N MET A 1 54.73 18.93 70.28
CA MET A 1 53.88 18.63 69.09
C MET A 1 54.07 17.14 68.79
N GLN A 2 53.11 16.24 68.74
CA GLN A 2 51.66 16.25 69.01
C GLN A 2 51.20 14.77 69.09
N ALA A 3 50.32 14.46 70.06
CA ALA A 3 49.20 13.51 70.06
C ALA A 3 49.29 12.07 69.47
N VAL A 4 49.23 11.07 70.39
CA VAL A 4 48.22 9.98 70.55
C VAL A 4 46.99 10.00 69.61
N VAL A 5 46.32 8.92 69.17
CA VAL A 5 46.26 7.46 69.42
C VAL A 5 45.50 6.80 68.24
N ASP A 6 45.64 5.47 68.09
CA ASP A 6 44.58 4.47 67.86
C ASP A 6 44.41 3.72 66.52
N THR A 7 44.14 2.41 66.69
CA THR A 7 43.40 1.42 65.88
C THR A 7 43.66 1.17 64.38
N GLY A 8 43.77 -0.12 64.01
CA GLY A 8 43.34 -0.56 62.66
C GLY A 8 44.05 -1.79 62.09
N LEU A 9 43.32 -2.91 62.05
CA LEU A 9 43.63 -4.20 61.41
C LEU A 9 44.10 -4.07 59.95
N ALA A 10 45.17 -4.78 59.58
CA ALA A 10 45.63 -4.93 58.20
C ALA A 10 44.72 -5.88 57.40
N THR A 11 44.30 -5.44 56.22
CA THR A 11 43.40 -6.10 55.27
C THR A 11 44.16 -6.96 54.25
N ALA A 12 43.51 -8.05 53.81
CA ALA A 12 44.00 -9.07 52.86
C ALA A 12 44.22 -8.55 51.42
N PRO A 13 45.00 -9.26 50.57
CA PRO A 13 45.19 -8.87 49.18
C PRO A 13 44.06 -9.37 48.26
N ALA A 14 43.80 -8.62 47.19
CA ALA A 14 42.76 -8.85 46.20
C ALA A 14 43.24 -9.66 44.99
N VAL A 15 42.47 -10.66 44.51
CA VAL A 15 42.46 -11.11 43.09
C VAL A 15 41.09 -11.69 42.65
N ARG A 16 40.40 -10.90 41.80
CA ARG A 16 39.42 -11.16 40.68
C ARG A 16 38.32 -12.27 40.73
N PRO A 17 37.10 -11.97 40.23
CA PRO A 17 36.03 -12.96 40.02
C PRO A 17 36.00 -13.55 38.59
N ALA A 18 35.42 -14.73 38.43
CA ALA A 18 35.06 -15.34 37.14
C ALA A 18 33.82 -16.26 37.32
N PRO A 19 33.04 -16.56 36.26
CA PRO A 19 31.94 -15.73 35.81
C PRO A 19 30.55 -16.40 35.92
N GLU A 20 29.53 -15.55 35.91
CA GLU A 20 28.10 -15.88 35.86
C GLU A 20 27.74 -16.68 34.60
N ARG A 21 26.86 -17.69 34.74
CA ARG A 21 26.14 -18.29 33.60
C ARG A 21 24.70 -17.83 33.64
N GLY A 22 24.40 -16.92 32.71
CA GLY A 22 23.10 -16.31 32.51
C GLY A 22 22.01 -17.31 32.11
N ALA A 23 20.85 -17.17 32.75
CA ALA A 23 19.59 -17.66 32.22
C ALA A 23 19.22 -16.82 30.99
N ALA A 24 19.18 -17.47 29.82
CA ALA A 24 18.83 -16.85 28.56
C ALA A 24 17.38 -16.31 28.58
N VAL A 25 17.24 -15.00 28.72
CA VAL A 25 15.98 -14.29 28.41
C VAL A 25 15.80 -14.34 26.89
N LYS A 26 14.91 -15.20 26.41
CA LYS A 26 14.49 -15.22 25.00
C LYS A 26 13.77 -13.91 24.67
N THR A 27 14.47 -12.97 24.04
CA THR A 27 13.92 -11.73 23.51
C THR A 27 12.84 -12.07 22.47
N ARG A 28 11.56 -11.86 22.78
CA ARG A 28 10.48 -11.92 21.77
C ARG A 28 10.75 -10.82 20.75
N LYS A 29 11.16 -11.21 19.54
CA LYS A 29 11.35 -10.30 18.40
C LYS A 29 10.00 -9.61 18.14
N ARG A 30 9.93 -8.28 18.38
CA ARG A 30 8.74 -7.47 18.05
C ARG A 30 8.40 -7.73 16.58
N ALA A 31 7.22 -8.28 16.31
CA ALA A 31 6.76 -8.51 14.95
C ALA A 31 6.71 -7.17 14.22
N VAL A 32 7.46 -7.05 13.12
CA VAL A 32 7.47 -5.84 12.30
C VAL A 32 6.15 -5.79 11.55
N MET A 33 5.34 -4.79 11.84
CA MET A 33 4.04 -4.59 11.18
C MET A 33 4.22 -4.42 9.67
N THR A 34 3.49 -5.20 8.88
CA THR A 34 3.54 -5.12 7.42
C THR A 34 2.84 -3.86 6.90
N LYS A 35 3.13 -3.48 5.65
CA LYS A 35 2.46 -2.37 4.97
C LYS A 35 0.93 -2.57 4.90
N ALA A 36 0.48 -3.76 4.55
CA ALA A 36 -0.95 -4.07 4.43
C ALA A 36 -1.69 -3.95 5.76
N GLU A 37 -1.10 -4.44 6.85
CA GLU A 37 -1.66 -4.29 8.19
C GLU A 37 -1.72 -2.82 8.60
N ARG A 38 -0.65 -2.05 8.33
CA ARG A 38 -0.61 -0.62 8.64
C ARG A 38 -1.70 0.14 7.89
N GLN A 39 -1.89 -0.16 6.62
CA GLN A 39 -2.91 0.48 5.79
C GLN A 39 -4.33 0.19 6.28
N ARG A 40 -4.64 -1.06 6.67
CA ARG A 40 -5.92 -1.40 7.33
C ARG A 40 -6.12 -0.65 8.63
N LEU A 41 -5.04 -0.46 9.40
CA LEU A 41 -5.10 0.30 10.64
C LEU A 41 -5.37 1.79 10.39
N ILE A 42 -4.78 2.36 9.33
CA ILE A 42 -5.07 3.74 8.89
C ILE A 42 -6.55 3.90 8.54
N GLU A 43 -7.13 2.99 7.76
CA GLU A 43 -8.56 3.00 7.40
C GLU A 43 -9.46 2.93 8.63
N THR A 44 -9.12 2.06 9.59
CA THR A 44 -9.85 1.94 10.85
C THR A 44 -9.77 3.24 11.67
N LEU A 45 -8.58 3.85 11.75
CA LEU A 45 -8.34 5.08 12.51
C LEU A 45 -9.13 6.27 11.98
N ILE A 46 -9.18 6.47 10.66
CA ILE A 46 -9.91 7.60 10.05
C ILE A 46 -11.43 7.42 10.09
N GLN A 47 -11.92 6.18 10.26
CA GLN A 47 -13.34 5.90 10.48
C GLN A 47 -13.75 6.19 11.92
N GLN A 48 -12.91 5.81 12.89
CA GLN A 48 -13.20 5.92 14.33
C GLN A 48 -12.86 7.30 14.93
N ARG A 49 -11.97 8.07 14.30
CA ARG A 49 -11.47 9.33 14.84
C ARG A 49 -11.47 10.42 13.77
N GLU A 50 -11.62 11.66 14.21
CA GLU A 50 -11.44 12.85 13.37
C GLU A 50 -9.94 13.16 13.24
N ILE A 51 -9.30 12.56 12.23
CA ILE A 51 -7.88 12.79 11.93
C ILE A 51 -7.77 13.70 10.71
N GLY A 52 -7.25 14.92 10.89
CA GLY A 52 -7.16 15.95 9.86
C GLY A 52 -5.75 16.17 9.30
N THR A 53 -4.73 15.62 9.95
CA THR A 53 -3.33 15.82 9.55
C THR A 53 -2.51 14.52 9.54
N GLN A 54 -1.50 14.47 8.67
CA GLN A 54 -0.59 13.31 8.60
C GLN A 54 0.19 13.13 9.91
N ARG A 55 0.46 14.23 10.64
CA ARG A 55 1.12 14.18 11.95
C ARG A 55 0.23 13.51 13.01
N GLU A 56 -1.07 13.81 13.02
CA GLU A 56 -2.03 13.09 13.88
C GLU A 56 -2.08 11.61 13.54
N LEU A 57 -2.07 11.26 12.26
CA LEU A 57 -2.09 9.86 11.83
C LEU A 57 -0.79 9.12 12.24
N VAL A 58 0.37 9.76 12.13
CA VAL A 58 1.65 9.23 12.66
C VAL A 58 1.57 8.97 14.16
N ASN A 59 1.06 9.95 14.93
CA ASN A 59 0.95 9.82 16.38
C ASN A 59 -0.03 8.72 16.79
N ALA A 60 -1.17 8.62 16.10
CA ALA A 60 -2.15 7.56 16.31
C ALA A 60 -1.55 6.17 16.04
N LEU A 61 -0.82 6.01 14.94
CA LEU A 61 -0.14 4.75 14.59
C LEU A 61 0.93 4.38 15.63
N ARG A 62 1.75 5.35 16.06
CA ARG A 62 2.77 5.11 17.12
C ARG A 62 2.16 4.70 18.45
N SER A 63 1.02 5.28 18.82
CA SER A 63 0.29 4.90 20.04
C SER A 63 -0.17 3.43 20.03
N LEU A 64 -0.32 2.84 18.84
CA LEU A 64 -0.68 1.44 18.62
C LEU A 64 0.54 0.54 18.36
N GLY A 65 1.76 1.04 18.59
CA GLY A 65 3.01 0.30 18.40
C GLY A 65 3.50 0.24 16.95
N CYS A 66 2.92 1.02 16.04
CA CYS A 66 3.37 1.13 14.66
C CYS A 66 4.37 2.29 14.50
N GLU A 67 5.66 1.96 14.44
CA GLU A 67 6.72 2.94 14.21
C GLU A 67 6.75 3.39 12.75
N VAL A 68 6.30 4.62 12.49
CA VAL A 68 6.21 5.19 11.14
C VAL A 68 6.74 6.62 11.10
N THR A 69 7.15 7.03 9.89
CA THR A 69 7.53 8.42 9.59
C THR A 69 6.39 9.15 8.90
N GLN A 70 6.46 10.47 8.88
CA GLN A 70 5.52 11.28 8.10
C GLN A 70 5.62 10.97 6.60
N ALA A 71 6.80 10.66 6.06
CA ALA A 71 6.97 10.28 4.67
C ALA A 71 6.25 8.95 4.34
N THR A 72 6.35 7.95 5.23
CA THR A 72 5.62 6.67 5.10
C THR A 72 4.11 6.90 5.08
N VAL A 73 3.60 7.65 6.05
CA VAL A 73 2.17 7.97 6.14
C VAL A 73 1.70 8.81 4.95
N SER A 74 2.53 9.73 4.45
CA SER A 74 2.23 10.53 3.25
C SER A 74 2.09 9.66 2.00
N ARG A 75 2.87 8.58 1.88
CA ARG A 75 2.70 7.59 0.81
C ARG A 75 1.43 6.77 1.00
N ASP A 76 1.19 6.24 2.21
CA ASP A 76 -0.01 5.44 2.48
C ASP A 76 -1.31 6.23 2.24
N VAL A 77 -1.37 7.51 2.65
CA VAL A 77 -2.52 8.40 2.39
C VAL A 77 -2.81 8.53 0.89
N ARG A 78 -1.78 8.60 0.04
CA ARG A 78 -1.94 8.67 -1.42
C ARG A 78 -2.36 7.33 -2.01
N GLU A 79 -1.74 6.23 -1.58
CA GLU A 79 -2.04 4.88 -2.07
C GLU A 79 -3.44 4.40 -1.68
N LEU A 80 -3.93 4.82 -0.51
CA LEU A 80 -5.28 4.57 -0.02
C LEU A 80 -6.33 5.52 -0.60
N ASP A 81 -5.94 6.47 -1.45
CA ASP A 81 -6.80 7.52 -2.01
C ASP A 81 -7.63 8.22 -0.92
N LEU A 82 -6.98 8.65 0.17
CA LEU A 82 -7.68 9.36 1.24
C LEU A 82 -7.86 10.84 0.87
N GLN A 83 -9.09 11.32 0.95
CA GLN A 83 -9.43 12.71 0.70
C GLN A 83 -9.53 13.50 2.00
N LYS A 84 -9.10 14.77 1.95
CA LYS A 84 -9.22 15.70 3.07
C LYS A 84 -10.50 16.52 2.89
N VAL A 85 -11.49 16.26 3.73
CA VAL A 85 -12.77 16.98 3.76
C VAL A 85 -12.84 17.86 5.00
N ARG A 86 -13.88 18.70 5.10
CA ARG A 86 -14.26 19.40 6.32
C ARG A 86 -15.52 18.79 6.89
N ASP A 87 -15.58 18.59 8.19
CA ASP A 87 -16.81 18.16 8.87
C ASP A 87 -17.85 19.29 8.98
N GLN A 88 -18.98 19.02 9.63
CA GLN A 88 -20.07 19.99 9.83
C GLN A 88 -19.64 21.21 10.68
N LEU A 89 -18.55 21.08 11.44
CA LEU A 89 -17.95 22.14 12.26
C LEU A 89 -16.75 22.81 11.56
N GLY A 90 -16.50 22.49 10.28
CA GLY A 90 -15.42 23.05 9.49
C GLY A 90 -14.03 22.45 9.76
N ARG A 91 -13.91 21.42 10.60
CA ARG A 91 -12.61 20.81 10.96
C ARG A 91 -12.13 19.88 9.86
N PRO A 92 -10.84 19.90 9.51
CA PRO A 92 -10.30 19.00 8.51
C PRO A 92 -10.32 17.54 9.00
N ARG A 93 -10.72 16.62 8.12
CA ARG A 93 -10.70 15.17 8.36
C ARG A 93 -10.32 14.41 7.10
N TYR A 94 -9.55 13.33 7.26
CA TYR A 94 -9.38 12.32 6.23
C TYR A 94 -10.58 11.39 6.18
N VAL A 95 -11.09 11.18 4.97
CA VAL A 95 -12.10 10.17 4.66
C VAL A 95 -11.59 9.33 3.49
N PRO A 96 -11.99 8.06 3.39
CA PRO A 96 -11.85 7.33 2.13
C PRO A 96 -12.49 8.14 1.01
N SER A 97 -11.83 8.23 -0.15
CA SER A 97 -12.44 8.79 -1.35
C SER A 97 -13.80 8.11 -1.61
N LEU A 98 -14.86 8.91 -1.72
CA LEU A 98 -16.18 8.46 -2.16
C LEU A 98 -16.22 8.23 -3.68
N ARG A 99 -15.12 8.48 -4.41
CA ARG A 99 -14.97 7.89 -5.73
C ARG A 99 -14.92 6.40 -5.44
N GLU A 100 -16.03 5.74 -5.71
CA GLU A 100 -16.08 4.31 -5.77
C GLU A 100 -14.83 3.90 -6.57
N ARG A 101 -13.82 3.32 -5.89
CA ARG A 101 -13.20 2.16 -6.52
C ARG A 101 -14.41 1.36 -6.93
N PRO A 102 -14.61 1.09 -8.24
CA PRO A 102 -15.69 0.23 -8.65
C PRO A 102 -15.68 -0.92 -7.68
N ARG A 103 -16.77 -1.10 -6.90
CA ARG A 103 -16.81 -2.16 -5.88
C ARG A 103 -16.46 -3.52 -6.52
N ASP A 104 -16.62 -3.58 -7.82
CA ASP A 104 -16.05 -4.53 -8.74
C ASP A 104 -15.28 -3.82 -9.90
N PRO A 105 -13.93 -3.86 -9.94
CA PRO A 105 -13.12 -3.38 -11.07
C PRO A 105 -13.55 -4.00 -12.41
N GLU A 106 -14.04 -5.23 -12.41
CA GLU A 106 -14.55 -5.89 -13.61
C GLU A 106 -15.82 -5.18 -14.11
N GLN A 107 -16.73 -4.76 -13.23
CA GLN A 107 -17.94 -4.03 -13.61
C GLN A 107 -17.63 -2.68 -14.27
N ALA A 108 -16.65 -1.92 -13.75
CA ALA A 108 -16.25 -0.67 -14.40
C ALA A 108 -15.55 -0.90 -15.73
N ALA A 109 -14.71 -1.93 -15.82
CA ALA A 109 -14.12 -2.33 -17.10
C ALA A 109 -15.20 -2.70 -18.11
N ARG A 110 -16.22 -3.48 -17.72
CA ARG A 110 -17.38 -3.81 -18.60
C ARG A 110 -18.06 -2.55 -19.14
N HIS A 111 -18.35 -1.59 -18.26
CA HIS A 111 -19.03 -0.34 -18.66
C HIS A 111 -18.25 0.41 -19.74
N VAL A 112 -16.95 0.68 -19.52
CA VAL A 112 -16.14 1.41 -20.50
C VAL A 112 -15.85 0.59 -21.75
N MET A 113 -15.72 -0.73 -21.63
CA MET A 113 -15.49 -1.64 -22.75
C MET A 113 -16.70 -1.61 -23.68
N ARG A 114 -17.91 -1.77 -23.15
CA ARG A 114 -19.14 -1.74 -23.93
C ARG A 114 -19.38 -0.40 -24.62
N ASP A 115 -19.14 0.69 -23.90
CA ASP A 115 -19.53 2.02 -24.39
C ASP A 115 -18.51 2.58 -25.41
N PHE A 116 -17.22 2.21 -25.30
CA PHE A 116 -16.16 2.82 -26.11
C PHE A 116 -15.38 1.86 -27.02
N VAL A 117 -15.34 0.56 -26.77
CA VAL A 117 -14.53 -0.37 -27.60
C VAL A 117 -15.25 -0.77 -28.87
N ARG A 118 -14.59 -0.58 -30.01
CA ARG A 118 -15.08 -0.92 -31.35
C ARG A 118 -14.59 -2.27 -31.84
N SER A 119 -13.34 -2.63 -31.58
CA SER A 119 -12.81 -3.95 -31.98
C SER A 119 -11.62 -4.39 -31.16
N VAL A 120 -11.44 -5.71 -31.04
CA VAL A 120 -10.30 -6.36 -30.37
C VAL A 120 -9.67 -7.37 -31.33
N GLN A 121 -8.40 -7.18 -31.66
CA GLN A 121 -7.66 -8.05 -32.60
C GLN A 121 -6.35 -8.54 -31.97
N VAL A 122 -5.89 -9.73 -32.39
CA VAL A 122 -4.60 -10.28 -31.95
C VAL A 122 -3.58 -10.15 -33.07
N ALA A 123 -2.40 -9.65 -32.73
CA ALA A 123 -1.23 -9.62 -33.60
C ALA A 123 -0.04 -10.20 -32.84
N GLN A 124 0.27 -11.48 -33.06
CA GLN A 124 1.30 -12.22 -32.31
C GLN A 124 1.00 -12.19 -30.80
N HIS A 125 1.90 -11.62 -29.99
CA HIS A 125 1.79 -11.47 -28.54
C HIS A 125 1.14 -10.14 -28.12
N LEU A 126 0.60 -9.38 -29.08
CA LEU A 126 -0.11 -8.13 -28.85
C LEU A 126 -1.62 -8.33 -29.03
N VAL A 127 -2.40 -7.65 -28.20
CA VAL A 127 -3.82 -7.43 -28.44
C VAL A 127 -4.02 -5.95 -28.77
N VAL A 128 -4.51 -5.66 -29.97
CA VAL A 128 -4.80 -4.31 -30.45
C VAL A 128 -6.28 -4.04 -30.25
N VAL A 129 -6.60 -2.97 -29.54
CA VAL A 129 -7.96 -2.57 -29.21
C VAL A 129 -8.25 -1.20 -29.81
N ARG A 130 -9.27 -1.12 -30.67
CA ARG A 130 -9.78 0.15 -31.19
C ARG A 130 -10.96 0.62 -30.35
N CYS A 131 -10.97 1.90 -30.07
CA CYS A 131 -11.95 2.59 -29.25
C CYS A 131 -12.53 3.80 -30.00
N GLU A 132 -13.48 4.49 -29.38
CA GLU A 132 -13.87 5.83 -29.78
C GLU A 132 -12.71 6.82 -29.69
N ILE A 133 -12.71 7.83 -30.56
CA ILE A 133 -11.72 8.91 -30.58
C ILE A 133 -11.59 9.54 -29.18
N GLY A 134 -10.34 9.70 -28.71
CA GLY A 134 -10.04 10.27 -27.40
C GLY A 134 -10.31 9.37 -26.19
N THR A 135 -10.73 8.11 -26.38
CA THR A 135 -11.13 7.23 -25.26
C THR A 135 -10.12 6.12 -24.94
N ALA A 136 -9.12 5.88 -25.78
CA ALA A 136 -8.22 4.73 -25.62
C ALA A 136 -7.48 4.73 -24.28
N ASN A 137 -7.00 5.89 -23.82
CA ASN A 137 -6.36 6.04 -22.50
C ASN A 137 -7.32 5.69 -21.34
N THR A 138 -8.59 6.08 -21.44
CA THR A 138 -9.61 5.80 -20.42
C THR A 138 -9.87 4.30 -20.32
N VAL A 139 -10.05 3.63 -21.46
CA VAL A 139 -10.28 2.19 -21.52
C VAL A 139 -9.05 1.42 -21.05
N ALA A 140 -7.86 1.75 -21.56
CA ALA A 140 -6.60 1.09 -21.17
C ALA A 140 -6.36 1.17 -19.66
N ARG A 141 -6.62 2.33 -19.04
CA ARG A 141 -6.51 2.49 -17.59
C ARG A 141 -7.45 1.56 -16.81
N GLN A 142 -8.66 1.29 -17.31
CA GLN A 142 -9.54 0.32 -16.66
C GLN A 142 -9.01 -1.11 -16.82
N ILE A 143 -8.43 -1.44 -17.97
CA ILE A 143 -7.77 -2.74 -18.17
C ILE A 143 -6.57 -2.90 -17.22
N ASP A 144 -5.75 -1.86 -17.02
CA ASP A 144 -4.64 -1.89 -16.07
C ASP A 144 -5.13 -2.12 -14.63
N ASN A 145 -6.24 -1.49 -14.25
CA ASN A 145 -6.83 -1.64 -12.91
C ASN A 145 -7.29 -3.08 -12.61
N LEU A 146 -7.53 -3.91 -13.63
CA LEU A 146 -7.86 -5.32 -13.46
C LEU A 146 -6.68 -6.15 -12.93
N ASN A 147 -5.44 -5.63 -13.05
CA ASN A 147 -4.22 -6.32 -12.62
C ASN A 147 -4.12 -7.77 -13.14
N HIS A 148 -4.55 -8.01 -14.38
CA HIS A 148 -4.61 -9.35 -14.96
C HIS A 148 -3.21 -9.93 -15.13
N SER A 149 -2.95 -11.12 -14.57
CA SER A 149 -1.60 -11.70 -14.44
C SER A 149 -0.85 -11.94 -15.77
N ASP A 150 -1.58 -12.14 -16.87
CA ASP A 150 -0.98 -12.34 -18.19
C ASP A 150 -0.48 -11.04 -18.86
N VAL A 151 -0.88 -9.86 -18.37
CA VAL A 151 -0.52 -8.55 -18.96
C VAL A 151 0.88 -8.15 -18.52
N ILE A 152 1.78 -7.96 -19.49
CA ILE A 152 3.12 -7.37 -19.26
C ILE A 152 3.00 -5.86 -19.12
N GLY A 153 2.16 -5.24 -19.96
CA GLY A 153 1.88 -3.82 -19.92
C GLY A 153 0.92 -3.39 -21.02
N THR A 154 0.53 -2.12 -20.99
CA THR A 154 -0.34 -1.48 -21.97
C THR A 154 0.29 -0.20 -22.51
N LEU A 155 -0.06 0.17 -23.74
CA LEU A 155 0.30 1.46 -24.33
C LEU A 155 -0.90 2.00 -25.10
N ALA A 156 -1.35 3.20 -24.73
CA ALA A 156 -2.51 3.85 -25.33
C ALA A 156 -2.11 5.07 -26.17
N GLY A 157 -2.72 5.17 -27.35
CA GLY A 157 -2.78 6.38 -28.16
C GLY A 157 -4.10 7.12 -27.93
N ASP A 158 -4.67 7.66 -29.01
CA ASP A 158 -5.92 8.43 -28.96
C ASP A 158 -7.17 7.53 -29.07
N ASP A 159 -7.26 6.77 -30.16
CA ASP A 159 -8.38 5.87 -30.48
C ASP A 159 -7.99 4.38 -30.40
N THR A 160 -6.72 4.08 -30.11
CA THR A 160 -6.18 2.73 -30.13
C THR A 160 -5.26 2.51 -28.95
N PHE A 161 -5.36 1.37 -28.29
CA PHE A 161 -4.35 0.92 -27.34
C PHE A 161 -3.93 -0.52 -27.63
N ILE A 162 -2.75 -0.89 -27.14
CA ILE A 162 -2.23 -2.25 -27.22
C ILE A 162 -2.03 -2.81 -25.82
N VAL A 163 -2.30 -4.11 -25.69
CA VAL A 163 -1.94 -4.92 -24.53
C VAL A 163 -0.80 -5.84 -24.95
N ILE A 164 0.27 -5.86 -24.17
CA ILE A 164 1.48 -6.65 -24.43
C ILE A 164 1.44 -7.89 -23.54
N LEU A 165 1.51 -9.07 -24.15
CA LEU A 165 1.49 -10.38 -23.49
C LEU A 165 2.80 -11.12 -23.76
N ALA A 166 3.06 -12.21 -23.04
CA ALA A 166 4.31 -12.98 -23.21
C ALA A 166 4.34 -13.82 -24.49
N ASP A 167 3.19 -14.25 -25.00
CA ASP A 167 3.09 -15.17 -26.14
C ASP A 167 1.71 -15.06 -26.84
N HIS A 168 1.61 -15.69 -28.01
CA HIS A 168 0.38 -15.68 -28.81
C HIS A 168 -0.81 -16.36 -28.12
N ALA A 169 -0.56 -17.42 -27.35
CA ALA A 169 -1.63 -18.14 -26.66
C ALA A 169 -2.27 -17.29 -25.56
N ARG A 170 -1.46 -16.53 -24.81
CA ARG A 170 -1.92 -15.52 -23.84
C ARG A 170 -2.70 -14.40 -24.53
N ALA A 171 -2.22 -13.92 -25.68
CA ALA A 171 -2.94 -12.89 -26.44
C ALA A 171 -4.33 -13.37 -26.87
N GLN A 172 -4.48 -14.63 -27.32
CA GLN A 172 -5.80 -15.20 -27.65
C GLN A 172 -6.72 -15.30 -26.43
N ARG A 173 -6.21 -15.74 -25.27
CA ARG A 173 -6.99 -15.76 -24.02
C ARG A 173 -7.41 -14.36 -23.58
N MET A 174 -6.48 -13.40 -23.67
CA MET A 174 -6.75 -12.00 -23.36
C MET A 174 -7.82 -11.42 -24.28
N ARG A 175 -7.76 -11.69 -25.59
CA ARG A 175 -8.82 -11.30 -26.52
C ARG A 175 -10.19 -11.85 -26.08
N ALA A 176 -10.28 -13.15 -25.80
CA ALA A 176 -11.53 -13.76 -25.36
C ALA A 176 -12.06 -13.16 -24.05
N TYR A 177 -11.15 -12.85 -23.12
CA TYR A 177 -11.48 -12.16 -21.88
C TYR A 177 -12.04 -10.75 -22.12
N LEU A 178 -11.39 -9.95 -22.94
CA LEU A 178 -11.82 -8.59 -23.28
C LEU A 178 -13.16 -8.58 -24.03
N GLU A 179 -13.39 -9.53 -24.94
CA GLU A 179 -14.68 -9.69 -25.63
C GLU A 179 -15.81 -10.02 -24.65
N ARG A 180 -15.56 -10.92 -23.69
CA ARG A 180 -16.52 -11.22 -22.61
C ARG A 180 -16.82 -10.01 -21.73
N LEU A 181 -15.85 -9.12 -21.51
CA LEU A 181 -16.10 -7.88 -20.78
C LEU A 181 -16.97 -6.90 -21.59
N ARG A 182 -16.81 -6.88 -22.91
CA ARG A 182 -17.58 -5.99 -23.79
C ARG A 182 -19.03 -6.44 -23.96
N GLU A 183 -19.28 -7.75 -23.98
CA GLU A 183 -20.60 -8.35 -24.28
C GLU A 183 -21.55 -8.46 -23.08
N ALA A 184 -21.08 -8.22 -21.87
CA ALA A 184 -21.87 -8.34 -20.64
C ALA A 184 -22.40 -6.98 -20.13
#